data_AF-B0C6N1-F1
#
_entry.id   AF-B0C6N1-F1
#
_cell.length_a   1.000
_cell.length_b   1.000
_cell.length_c   1.000
_cell.angle_alpha   90.00
_cell.angle_beta   90.00
_cell.angle_gamma   90.00
#
_symmetry.space_group_name_H-M   'P 1'
#
loop_
_entity.id
_entity.type
_entity.pdbx_description
1 polymer ?
#
loop_
_entity_poly.entity_id
_entity_poly.type
_entity_poly.pdbx_seq_one_letter_code
_entity_poly.pdbx_strand_id
1 'polypeptide(L)'
;MLSNPRQNQATRRFSAKSLLKLSGVVLGLGLSLGSIAPATLASDHDDGETNTKSRNLNLTDLYVFREGDQNPNASTDDLVLIMNTNPRSVARQQYYFNNKARYEFHIARTPDNDATPTGKPDVTLRFEFSQPKPNQTQTVKITTIRDGSSHVGKAITTPLNSDPKTTQVPMGGQTLFVFAGLREDPFFFDVEQFFRVRAGALGKGPAVGFRDPDKAVDFTTGYNVNAIAVRVPIKFLQNQSGATTFDVWQTISVRGKGGKYRQVERLARPAVNEGLIVSNDFLNALNSVGPDFEAAALAGQKPAAKVAGPIVNEAAQTLKAIGNDDQRTNTLLQAFLPDVMRIDTTDTSGYGNALNSKGSPIRGRLLKDDVVDITLSVLTNGAITTDNVSYEGTPGNPSQGHSPLQTQFPYLALPN
;
A
#
# COMPACT_ATOMS: atom_id res chain seq x y z
N MET A 1 46.10 42.81 -38.18
CA MET A 1 47.21 42.83 -37.19
C MET A 1 46.64 42.84 -35.77
N LEU A 2 47.51 42.64 -34.79
CA LEU A 2 47.36 42.84 -33.33
C LEU A 2 46.62 44.14 -32.95
N SER A 3 46.02 44.34 -31.77
CA SER A 3 45.91 43.50 -30.55
C SER A 3 44.74 43.98 -29.64
N ASN A 4 44.44 43.23 -28.57
CA ASN A 4 43.38 43.49 -27.57
C ASN A 4 43.96 44.00 -26.22
N PRO A 5 43.27 44.89 -25.48
CA PRO A 5 43.41 44.97 -24.03
C PRO A 5 42.08 44.92 -23.24
N ARG A 6 42.14 44.43 -21.99
CA ARG A 6 41.00 44.21 -21.08
C ARG A 6 40.65 45.45 -20.23
N GLN A 7 39.45 45.48 -19.65
CA GLN A 7 39.15 46.26 -18.43
C GLN A 7 38.35 45.44 -17.40
N ASN A 8 38.55 45.75 -16.11
CA ASN A 8 37.75 45.30 -14.97
C ASN A 8 36.83 46.46 -14.50
N GLN A 9 35.69 46.14 -13.89
CA GLN A 9 35.03 47.04 -12.92
C GLN A 9 34.50 46.26 -11.72
N ALA A 10 34.22 46.97 -10.62
CA ALA A 10 34.00 46.37 -9.30
C ALA A 10 32.76 46.92 -8.57
N THR A 11 32.32 46.11 -7.61
CA THR A 11 31.28 46.28 -6.58
C THR A 11 30.95 47.71 -6.10
N ARG A 12 29.67 47.93 -5.78
CA ARG A 12 29.25 48.74 -4.61
C ARG A 12 28.24 48.00 -3.74
N ARG A 13 28.30 48.24 -2.42
CA ARG A 13 27.31 47.86 -1.40
C ARG A 13 26.73 49.13 -0.79
N PHE A 14 25.53 49.06 -0.22
CA PHE A 14 25.04 49.98 0.81
C PHE A 14 24.20 49.23 1.85
N SER A 15 24.02 49.81 3.04
CA SER A 15 23.28 49.22 4.17
C SER A 15 22.66 50.33 5.03
N ALA A 16 21.53 50.06 5.70
CA ALA A 16 20.91 50.98 6.66
C ALA A 16 20.22 50.23 7.82
N LYS A 17 19.89 50.99 8.88
CA LYS A 17 19.30 50.58 10.17
C LYS A 17 18.33 51.67 10.64
N SER A 18 17.34 51.48 11.51
CA SER A 18 16.58 50.32 12.05
C SER A 18 15.46 50.91 12.95
N LEU A 19 14.55 50.08 13.51
CA LEU A 19 13.50 50.46 14.51
C LEU A 19 12.35 51.29 13.88
N LEU A 20 11.07 51.31 14.28
CA LEU A 20 10.14 50.52 15.15
C LEU A 20 8.68 50.88 14.64
N LYS A 21 7.48 50.54 15.17
CA LYS A 21 7.00 49.89 16.42
C LYS A 21 5.56 49.32 16.21
N LEU A 22 5.26 48.13 16.76
CA LEU A 22 3.96 47.64 17.28
C LEU A 22 2.67 47.49 16.41
N SER A 23 1.90 46.44 16.78
CA SER A 23 0.42 46.28 16.71
C SER A 23 -0.28 45.90 15.38
N GLY A 24 -1.25 44.96 15.49
CA GLY A 24 -2.33 44.73 14.52
C GLY A 24 -2.48 43.29 14.00
N VAL A 25 -3.55 42.58 14.38
CA VAL A 25 -3.99 41.32 13.75
C VAL A 25 -5.36 41.53 13.10
N VAL A 26 -5.45 41.31 11.78
CA VAL A 26 -6.70 40.96 11.05
C VAL A 26 -6.32 40.08 9.85
N LEU A 27 -7.08 39.01 9.59
CA LEU A 27 -7.05 38.29 8.30
C LEU A 27 -8.04 38.95 7.33
N GLY A 28 -7.65 39.14 6.06
CA GLY A 28 -8.59 39.58 5.01
C GLY A 28 -8.02 39.43 3.60
N LEU A 29 -8.79 38.71 2.75
CA LEU A 29 -8.77 38.65 1.27
C LEU A 29 -7.41 38.86 0.56
N GLY A 30 -6.85 37.86 -0.11
CA GLY A 30 -7.41 37.30 -1.33
C GLY A 30 -6.96 38.09 -2.57
N LEU A 31 -6.08 37.50 -3.40
CA LEU A 31 -5.71 38.02 -4.72
C LEU A 31 -5.61 36.88 -5.74
N SER A 32 -6.45 36.94 -6.77
CA SER A 32 -6.47 35.98 -7.89
C SER A 32 -5.48 36.40 -8.97
N LEU A 33 -4.56 35.52 -9.37
CA LEU A 33 -3.67 35.73 -10.51
C LEU A 33 -3.41 34.43 -11.28
N GLY A 34 -3.45 34.53 -12.61
CA GLY A 34 -2.77 33.60 -13.53
C GLY A 34 -3.51 32.29 -13.84
N SER A 35 -4.42 32.34 -14.81
CA SER A 35 -4.92 31.12 -15.50
C SER A 35 -3.85 30.51 -16.41
N ILE A 36 -2.81 29.93 -15.81
CA ILE A 36 -2.00 28.91 -16.47
C ILE A 36 -2.69 27.59 -16.12
N ALA A 37 -3.14 26.83 -17.13
CA ALA A 37 -3.73 25.52 -16.89
C ALA A 37 -2.67 24.62 -16.23
N PRO A 38 -2.90 24.11 -15.00
CA PRO A 38 -2.01 23.11 -14.43
C PRO A 38 -2.12 21.86 -15.30
N ALA A 39 -0.98 21.29 -15.69
CA ALA A 39 -0.97 19.95 -16.28
C ALA A 39 -1.66 19.00 -15.31
N THR A 40 -2.58 18.17 -15.81
CA THR A 40 -3.41 17.29 -14.98
C THR A 40 -2.54 16.20 -14.36
N LEU A 41 -2.18 16.40 -13.09
CA LEU A 41 -1.49 15.40 -12.28
C LEU A 41 -2.53 14.41 -11.75
N ALA A 42 -2.64 13.24 -12.39
CA ALA A 42 -3.30 12.10 -11.78
C ALA A 42 -2.50 11.60 -10.56
N SER A 43 -3.08 10.72 -9.74
CA SER A 43 -2.32 9.93 -8.76
C SER A 43 -3.06 8.64 -8.43
N ASP A 44 -2.25 7.62 -8.27
CA ASP A 44 -2.51 6.20 -8.11
C ASP A 44 -1.15 5.58 -7.69
N HIS A 45 -1.10 4.28 -7.45
CA HIS A 45 0.14 3.53 -7.32
C HIS A 45 1.13 3.70 -8.51
N ASP A 46 0.62 3.96 -9.73
CA ASP A 46 1.40 4.43 -10.89
C ASP A 46 1.52 5.97 -10.93
N ASP A 47 0.40 6.67 -11.11
CA ASP A 47 0.35 8.11 -11.39
C ASP A 47 0.94 8.99 -10.26
N GLY A 48 1.10 8.46 -9.05
CA GLY A 48 1.66 9.14 -7.88
C GLY A 48 3.16 9.46 -7.96
N GLU A 49 3.87 9.06 -9.02
CA GLU A 49 5.20 9.59 -9.32
C GLU A 49 5.14 11.07 -9.76
N THR A 50 5.07 11.96 -8.75
CA THR A 50 5.86 13.19 -8.86
C THR A 50 7.29 12.79 -9.24
N ASN A 51 7.97 13.62 -10.05
CA ASN A 51 9.34 13.38 -10.55
C ASN A 51 10.44 13.45 -9.44
N THR A 52 10.09 13.05 -8.21
CA THR A 52 10.86 13.10 -6.96
C THR A 52 10.55 11.94 -5.99
N LYS A 53 9.35 11.32 -6.04
CA LYS A 53 9.08 10.01 -5.42
C LYS A 53 9.59 8.95 -6.41
N SER A 54 10.22 7.90 -5.92
CA SER A 54 10.76 6.82 -6.76
C SER A 54 9.94 5.56 -6.54
N ARG A 55 9.59 4.84 -7.60
CA ARG A 55 8.82 3.56 -7.62
C ARG A 55 9.09 2.61 -6.46
N ASN A 56 10.32 2.48 -5.98
CA ASN A 56 10.64 1.63 -4.82
C ASN A 56 10.16 2.19 -3.46
N LEU A 57 9.43 3.30 -3.45
CA LEU A 57 8.70 3.89 -2.33
C LEU A 57 7.18 3.76 -2.48
N ASN A 58 6.71 2.99 -3.48
CA ASN A 58 5.31 2.70 -3.71
C ASN A 58 4.99 1.25 -3.25
N LEU A 59 3.82 1.05 -2.62
CA LEU A 59 3.30 -0.24 -2.12
C LEU A 59 2.24 -0.77 -3.10
N THR A 60 2.42 -2.00 -3.61
CA THR A 60 1.46 -2.61 -4.54
C THR A 60 0.36 -3.31 -3.76
N ASP A 61 0.76 -4.25 -2.90
CA ASP A 61 -0.14 -5.23 -2.31
C ASP A 61 0.30 -5.64 -0.91
N LEU A 62 -0.70 -5.98 -0.11
CA LEU A 62 -0.59 -6.72 1.13
C LEU A 62 -1.24 -8.10 0.92
N TYR A 63 -0.57 -9.16 1.35
CA TYR A 63 -1.15 -10.50 1.51
C TYR A 63 -0.93 -10.96 2.95
N VAL A 64 -1.94 -11.62 3.53
CA VAL A 64 -1.99 -12.05 4.93
C VAL A 64 -2.80 -13.34 5.02
N PHE A 65 -2.13 -14.46 5.29
CA PHE A 65 -2.80 -15.78 5.34
C PHE A 65 -2.13 -16.72 6.35
N ARG A 66 -2.86 -17.72 6.86
CA ARG A 66 -2.26 -18.85 7.60
C ARG A 66 -1.50 -19.72 6.60
N GLU A 67 -0.28 -20.12 6.92
CA GLU A 67 0.58 -20.79 5.94
C GLU A 67 0.01 -22.12 5.45
N GLY A 68 -0.63 -22.89 6.34
CA GLY A 68 -1.33 -24.13 6.01
C GLY A 68 -2.45 -23.99 4.96
N ASP A 69 -3.08 -22.81 4.83
CA ASP A 69 -4.13 -22.57 3.83
C ASP A 69 -3.53 -22.35 2.42
N GLN A 70 -2.29 -21.86 2.34
CA GLN A 70 -1.56 -21.66 1.08
C GLN A 70 -0.72 -22.89 0.69
N ASN A 71 -0.24 -23.67 1.66
CA ASN A 71 0.41 -24.96 1.46
C ASN A 71 -0.06 -25.94 2.56
N PRO A 72 -0.91 -26.94 2.24
CA PRO A 72 -1.41 -27.93 3.21
C PRO A 72 -0.36 -28.82 3.89
N ASN A 73 0.92 -28.73 3.50
CA ASN A 73 2.06 -29.42 4.14
C ASN A 73 2.83 -28.51 5.13
N ALA A 74 2.38 -27.26 5.31
CA ALA A 74 2.98 -26.28 6.19
C ALA A 74 2.31 -26.26 7.57
N SER A 75 2.80 -25.39 8.47
CA SER A 75 2.22 -25.22 9.80
C SER A 75 0.92 -24.41 9.74
N THR A 76 -0.07 -24.79 10.55
CA THR A 76 -1.24 -23.94 10.86
C THR A 76 -0.90 -22.82 11.86
N ASP A 77 0.22 -22.94 12.59
CA ASP A 77 0.61 -22.03 13.66
C ASP A 77 1.37 -20.78 13.16
N ASP A 78 1.59 -20.67 11.85
CA ASP A 78 2.32 -19.59 11.19
C ASP A 78 1.40 -18.75 10.29
N LEU A 79 1.54 -17.42 10.35
CA LEU A 79 1.04 -16.51 9.31
C LEU A 79 2.14 -16.17 8.32
N VAL A 80 1.78 -15.99 7.06
CA VAL A 80 2.61 -15.35 6.05
C VAL A 80 2.09 -13.94 5.79
N LEU A 81 2.99 -12.97 5.91
CA LEU A 81 2.77 -11.56 5.56
C LEU A 81 3.63 -11.21 4.36
N ILE A 82 3.06 -10.62 3.32
CA ILE A 82 3.79 -10.23 2.10
C ILE A 82 3.48 -8.76 1.77
N MET A 83 4.55 -8.00 1.55
CA MET A 83 4.56 -6.61 1.12
C MET A 83 5.23 -6.54 -0.24
N ASN A 84 4.47 -6.16 -1.26
CA ASN A 84 5.01 -5.91 -2.59
C ASN A 84 5.27 -4.40 -2.79
N THR A 85 6.36 -4.08 -3.49
CA THR A 85 6.78 -2.70 -3.78
C THR A 85 7.41 -2.61 -5.16
N ASN A 86 7.61 -1.38 -5.67
CA ASN A 86 8.26 -1.14 -6.96
C ASN A 86 7.49 -1.77 -8.16
N PRO A 87 6.26 -1.30 -8.45
CA PRO A 87 5.42 -1.80 -9.55
C PRO A 87 6.15 -1.83 -10.88
N ARG A 88 5.68 -2.68 -11.81
CA ARG A 88 6.15 -2.75 -13.21
C ARG A 88 7.67 -2.90 -13.32
N SER A 89 8.31 -3.65 -12.43
CA SER A 89 9.74 -3.98 -12.56
C SER A 89 9.88 -4.85 -13.80
N VAL A 90 10.66 -4.42 -14.81
CA VAL A 90 10.69 -5.16 -16.07
C VAL A 90 11.44 -6.48 -15.91
N ALA A 91 11.07 -7.45 -16.75
CA ALA A 91 11.74 -8.74 -16.84
C ALA A 91 13.26 -8.61 -16.97
N ARG A 92 14.00 -9.51 -16.30
CA ARG A 92 15.46 -9.67 -16.36
C ARG A 92 16.30 -8.47 -15.89
N GLN A 93 15.68 -7.46 -15.27
CA GLN A 93 16.39 -6.33 -14.65
C GLN A 93 16.39 -6.44 -13.12
N GLN A 94 17.55 -6.26 -12.48
CA GLN A 94 17.64 -6.17 -11.02
C GLN A 94 17.14 -4.81 -10.52
N TYR A 95 16.24 -4.83 -9.54
CA TYR A 95 15.80 -3.67 -8.79
C TYR A 95 16.14 -3.82 -7.30
N TYR A 96 16.04 -2.71 -6.55
CA TYR A 96 16.52 -2.63 -5.17
C TYR A 96 15.54 -1.87 -4.28
N PHE A 97 15.48 -2.26 -3.01
CA PHE A 97 14.77 -1.51 -1.97
C PHE A 97 15.50 -0.21 -1.63
N ASN A 98 14.76 0.81 -1.21
CA ASN A 98 15.29 2.13 -0.95
C ASN A 98 16.10 2.17 0.36
N ASN A 99 17.41 2.44 0.26
CA ASN A 99 18.32 2.43 1.41
C ASN A 99 18.16 3.63 2.38
N LYS A 100 17.16 4.49 2.16
CA LYS A 100 16.79 5.64 3.02
C LYS A 100 15.35 5.53 3.54
N ALA A 101 14.68 4.41 3.27
CA ALA A 101 13.33 4.13 3.70
C ALA A 101 13.26 3.09 4.83
N ARG A 102 12.10 3.05 5.46
CA ARG A 102 11.58 1.96 6.26
C ARG A 102 10.37 1.40 5.55
N TYR A 103 10.34 0.07 5.50
CA TYR A 103 9.20 -0.72 5.08
C TYR A 103 8.67 -1.39 6.34
N GLU A 104 7.42 -1.16 6.71
CA GLU A 104 6.89 -1.58 8.02
C GLU A 104 5.54 -2.28 7.85
N PHE A 105 5.45 -3.55 8.27
CA PHE A 105 4.15 -4.13 8.62
C PHE A 105 3.78 -3.69 10.03
N HIS A 106 2.53 -3.33 10.23
CA HIS A 106 1.93 -2.99 11.50
C HIS A 106 0.81 -3.99 11.78
N ILE A 107 0.78 -4.54 12.99
CA ILE A 107 -0.21 -5.53 13.42
C ILE A 107 -0.75 -5.10 14.79
N ALA A 108 -2.07 -4.93 14.86
CA ALA A 108 -2.81 -4.79 16.12
C ALA A 108 -3.52 -6.11 16.44
N ARG A 109 -3.60 -6.47 17.72
CA ARG A 109 -4.45 -7.56 18.20
C ARG A 109 -5.86 -7.01 18.42
N THR A 110 -6.85 -7.77 17.98
CA THR A 110 -8.24 -7.37 17.99
C THR A 110 -9.02 -8.33 18.91
N PRO A 111 -9.91 -7.85 19.81
CA PRO A 111 -10.60 -8.72 20.77
C PRO A 111 -11.62 -9.67 20.12
N ASP A 112 -12.18 -9.28 18.98
CA ASP A 112 -13.21 -10.02 18.24
C ASP A 112 -13.26 -9.54 16.77
N ASN A 113 -14.15 -10.13 15.97
CA ASN A 113 -14.23 -9.88 14.52
C ASN A 113 -15.02 -8.61 14.14
N ASP A 114 -15.79 -8.03 15.05
CA ASP A 114 -16.66 -6.87 14.85
C ASP A 114 -16.07 -5.57 15.41
N ALA A 115 -15.12 -5.68 16.34
CA ALA A 115 -14.42 -4.57 16.97
C ALA A 115 -13.86 -3.59 15.93
N THR A 116 -14.08 -2.29 16.16
CA THR A 116 -13.68 -1.25 15.19
C THR A 116 -12.16 -1.09 15.21
N PRO A 117 -11.46 -1.13 14.05
CA PRO A 117 -10.01 -0.96 13.98
C PRO A 117 -9.54 0.32 14.67
N THR A 118 -8.44 0.23 15.42
CA THR A 118 -7.87 1.37 16.16
C THR A 118 -6.68 2.02 15.45
N GLY A 119 -6.10 1.34 14.47
CA GLY A 119 -4.87 1.72 13.78
C GLY A 119 -3.62 1.81 14.66
N LYS A 120 -3.66 1.27 15.89
CA LYS A 120 -2.56 1.32 16.86
C LYS A 120 -1.90 -0.06 16.97
N PRO A 121 -0.66 -0.24 16.48
CA PRO A 121 -0.05 -1.56 16.44
C PRO A 121 0.53 -1.98 17.79
N ASP A 122 0.25 -3.23 18.16
CA ASP A 122 0.96 -3.94 19.22
C ASP A 122 2.32 -4.43 18.74
N VAL A 123 2.39 -4.80 17.46
CA VAL A 123 3.57 -5.34 16.77
C VAL A 123 3.88 -4.51 15.53
N THR A 124 5.16 -4.20 15.32
CA THR A 124 5.65 -3.64 14.06
C THR A 124 6.89 -4.41 13.60
N LEU A 125 6.87 -4.84 12.34
CA LEU A 125 7.97 -5.55 11.67
C LEU A 125 8.61 -4.57 10.68
N ARG A 126 9.76 -3.99 11.05
CA ARG A 126 10.45 -2.95 10.28
C ARG A 126 11.66 -3.51 9.53
N PHE A 127 11.76 -3.16 8.26
CA PHE A 127 12.86 -3.51 7.37
C PHE A 127 13.57 -2.24 6.90
N GLU A 128 14.89 -2.16 7.17
CA GLU A 128 15.79 -1.07 6.74
C GLU A 128 16.92 -1.68 5.91
N PHE A 129 17.10 -1.25 4.65
CA PHE A 129 18.01 -1.88 3.70
C PHE A 129 19.34 -1.12 3.55
N SER A 130 20.44 -1.85 3.32
CA SER A 130 21.73 -1.25 2.96
C SER A 130 21.74 -0.69 1.54
N GLN A 131 22.81 0.03 1.17
CA GLN A 131 23.14 0.17 -0.25
C GLN A 131 23.30 -1.22 -0.90
N PRO A 132 22.99 -1.36 -2.21
CA PRO A 132 23.36 -2.55 -2.98
C PRO A 132 24.87 -2.80 -2.96
N LYS A 133 25.25 -4.08 -2.95
CA LYS A 133 26.64 -4.54 -3.05
C LYS A 133 26.95 -5.02 -4.48
N PRO A 134 28.22 -5.18 -4.88
CA PRO A 134 28.59 -5.68 -6.21
C PRO A 134 27.98 -7.03 -6.60
N ASN A 135 27.63 -7.88 -5.61
CA ASN A 135 26.95 -9.16 -5.84
C ASN A 135 25.40 -9.04 -5.90
N GLN A 136 24.87 -7.84 -6.17
CA GLN A 136 23.44 -7.54 -6.28
C GLN A 136 22.61 -7.81 -5.00
N THR A 137 23.26 -7.96 -3.84
CA THR A 137 22.57 -8.09 -2.54
C THR A 137 22.50 -6.77 -1.77
N GLN A 138 21.44 -6.59 -0.98
CA GLN A 138 21.38 -5.65 0.13
C GLN A 138 21.37 -6.45 1.44
N THR A 139 22.06 -5.94 2.47
CA THR A 139 21.81 -6.41 3.85
C THR A 139 20.49 -5.81 4.32
N VAL A 140 19.60 -6.64 4.83
CA VAL A 140 18.35 -6.21 5.47
C VAL A 140 18.58 -6.16 6.97
N LYS A 141 18.40 -5.00 7.59
CA LYS A 141 18.24 -4.90 9.05
C LYS A 141 16.76 -5.06 9.35
N ILE A 142 16.44 -6.05 10.18
CA ILE A 142 15.08 -6.32 10.64
C ILE A 142 14.97 -5.83 12.08
N THR A 143 13.97 -5.02 12.39
CA THR A 143 13.67 -4.58 13.75
C THR A 143 12.24 -4.98 14.08
N THR A 144 12.05 -5.87 15.04
CA THR A 144 10.73 -6.08 15.62
C THR A 144 10.52 -5.08 16.75
N ILE A 145 9.30 -4.60 16.89
CA ILE A 145 8.80 -3.90 18.07
C ILE A 145 7.53 -4.64 18.46
N ARG A 146 7.45 -5.17 19.67
CA ARG A 146 6.27 -5.89 20.21
C ARG A 146 6.10 -5.48 21.66
N ASP A 147 4.93 -4.97 22.03
CA ASP A 147 4.62 -4.57 23.42
C ASP A 147 5.69 -3.61 24.00
N GLY A 148 6.12 -2.63 23.19
CA GLY A 148 7.21 -1.69 23.49
C GLY A 148 8.64 -2.28 23.47
N SER A 149 8.78 -3.60 23.59
CA SER A 149 10.07 -4.30 23.54
C SER A 149 10.57 -4.44 22.09
N SER A 150 11.88 -4.31 21.86
CA SER A 150 12.44 -4.38 20.49
C SER A 150 13.62 -5.33 20.37
N HIS A 151 13.65 -6.10 19.28
CA HIS A 151 14.75 -6.99 18.92
C HIS A 151 15.23 -6.67 17.50
N VAL A 152 16.53 -6.86 17.24
CA VAL A 152 17.15 -6.56 15.94
C VAL A 152 17.84 -7.80 15.38
N GLY A 153 17.50 -8.14 14.15
CA GLY A 153 18.11 -9.23 13.38
C GLY A 153 18.62 -8.73 12.02
N LYS A 154 19.17 -9.66 11.23
CA LYS A 154 19.69 -9.39 9.89
C LYS A 154 19.24 -10.48 8.92
N ALA A 155 18.95 -10.07 7.69
CA ALA A 155 18.79 -10.95 6.54
C ALA A 155 19.55 -10.37 5.33
N ILE A 156 19.44 -11.03 4.18
CA ILE A 156 20.05 -10.60 2.92
C ILE A 156 19.02 -10.73 1.80
N THR A 157 19.03 -9.81 0.83
CA THR A 157 18.14 -9.94 -0.33
C THR A 157 18.61 -11.06 -1.27
N THR A 158 17.67 -11.63 -2.00
CA THR A 158 17.92 -12.55 -3.11
C THR A 158 18.27 -11.76 -4.37
N PRO A 159 19.44 -11.98 -5.01
CA PRO A 159 19.71 -11.47 -6.34
C PRO A 159 18.78 -12.07 -7.39
N LEU A 160 18.60 -11.36 -8.50
CA LEU A 160 18.03 -11.91 -9.72
C LEU A 160 18.86 -13.13 -10.19
N ASN A 161 18.20 -14.10 -10.84
CA ASN A 161 18.82 -15.36 -11.30
C ASN A 161 19.52 -16.15 -10.18
N SER A 162 18.96 -16.13 -8.95
CA SER A 162 19.40 -16.93 -7.81
C SER A 162 18.21 -17.58 -7.10
N ASP A 163 18.45 -18.73 -6.48
CA ASP A 163 17.44 -19.43 -5.67
C ASP A 163 16.92 -18.55 -4.51
N PRO A 164 15.66 -18.74 -4.06
CA PRO A 164 15.05 -17.99 -2.95
C PRO A 164 15.90 -18.02 -1.67
N LYS A 165 16.42 -16.87 -1.22
CA LYS A 165 17.18 -16.76 0.02
C LYS A 165 16.28 -16.36 1.19
N THR A 166 15.78 -17.38 1.88
CA THR A 166 15.03 -17.24 3.14
C THR A 166 15.98 -17.28 4.33
N THR A 167 15.91 -16.29 5.21
CA THR A 167 16.75 -16.18 6.42
C THR A 167 15.91 -16.51 7.66
N GLN A 168 16.41 -17.36 8.56
CA GLN A 168 15.86 -17.54 9.90
C GLN A 168 16.34 -16.42 10.83
N VAL A 169 15.42 -15.81 11.57
CA VAL A 169 15.68 -14.59 12.36
C VAL A 169 15.05 -14.72 13.76
N PRO A 170 15.83 -15.10 14.78
CA PRO A 170 15.36 -15.16 16.17
C PRO A 170 14.91 -13.79 16.69
N MET A 171 13.69 -13.71 17.22
CA MET A 171 13.01 -12.49 17.66
C MET A 171 12.11 -12.79 18.87
N GLY A 172 12.41 -12.21 20.04
CA GLY A 172 11.50 -12.23 21.19
C GLY A 172 11.04 -13.61 21.68
N GLY A 173 11.92 -14.63 21.59
CA GLY A 173 11.62 -16.01 21.98
C GLY A 173 10.94 -16.86 20.90
N GLN A 174 10.84 -16.37 19.66
CA GLN A 174 10.36 -17.09 18.48
C GLN A 174 11.35 -16.91 17.32
N THR A 175 11.14 -17.59 16.19
CA THR A 175 11.91 -17.41 14.96
C THR A 175 10.99 -16.94 13.84
N LEU A 176 11.35 -15.84 13.17
CA LEU A 176 10.72 -15.42 11.92
C LEU A 176 11.51 -16.01 10.74
N PHE A 177 10.84 -16.33 9.62
CA PHE A 177 11.52 -16.61 8.35
C PHE A 177 11.29 -15.43 7.41
N VAL A 178 12.37 -14.83 6.90
CA VAL A 178 12.29 -13.61 6.07
C VAL A 178 12.92 -13.86 4.70
N PHE A 179 12.14 -13.58 3.66
CA PHE A 179 12.61 -13.42 2.29
C PHE A 179 12.50 -11.94 1.89
N ALA A 180 13.45 -11.45 1.10
CA ALA A 180 13.31 -10.19 0.38
C ALA A 180 14.00 -10.26 -0.99
N GLY A 181 13.35 -9.78 -2.05
CA GLY A 181 13.92 -9.77 -3.41
C GLY A 181 12.87 -9.65 -4.49
N LEU A 182 13.31 -9.78 -5.75
CA LEU A 182 12.42 -9.75 -6.90
C LEU A 182 11.56 -11.01 -7.00
N ARG A 183 10.30 -10.81 -7.39
CA ARG A 183 9.29 -11.82 -7.74
C ARG A 183 8.48 -11.32 -8.93
N GLU A 184 7.81 -12.22 -9.62
CA GLU A 184 6.68 -11.83 -10.48
C GLU A 184 5.64 -11.08 -9.62
N ASP A 185 4.93 -10.12 -10.20
CA ASP A 185 3.82 -9.44 -9.53
C ASP A 185 2.62 -10.40 -9.46
N PRO A 186 2.16 -10.84 -8.26
CA PRO A 186 1.10 -11.83 -8.11
C PRO A 186 -0.32 -11.23 -8.10
N PHE A 187 -0.45 -9.90 -8.12
CA PHE A 187 -1.74 -9.23 -8.27
C PHE A 187 -2.14 -9.25 -9.75
N PHE A 188 -3.43 -9.19 -10.04
CA PHE A 188 -4.00 -9.25 -11.39
C PHE A 188 -5.25 -8.35 -11.45
N PHE A 189 -5.35 -7.47 -12.46
CA PHE A 189 -6.39 -6.42 -12.53
C PHE A 189 -6.40 -5.69 -13.90
N ASP A 190 -7.58 -5.47 -14.51
CA ASP A 190 -7.76 -4.50 -15.60
C ASP A 190 -7.91 -3.07 -15.07
N VAL A 191 -6.81 -2.54 -14.53
CA VAL A 191 -6.66 -1.18 -13.98
C VAL A 191 -7.18 -0.11 -14.95
N GLU A 192 -6.84 -0.25 -16.24
CA GLU A 192 -7.17 0.75 -17.26
C GLU A 192 -8.68 0.79 -17.53
N GLN A 193 -9.32 -0.39 -17.64
CA GLN A 193 -10.76 -0.45 -17.80
C GLN A 193 -11.50 -0.05 -16.52
N PHE A 194 -11.00 -0.42 -15.33
CA PHE A 194 -11.57 0.04 -14.05
C PHE A 194 -11.66 1.56 -13.98
N PHE A 195 -10.60 2.29 -14.36
CA PHE A 195 -10.65 3.75 -14.39
C PHE A 195 -11.63 4.31 -15.42
N ARG A 196 -11.83 3.65 -16.56
CA ARG A 196 -12.87 4.03 -17.54
C ARG A 196 -14.29 3.81 -16.98
N VAL A 197 -14.55 2.65 -16.37
CA VAL A 197 -15.83 2.32 -15.71
C VAL A 197 -16.13 3.35 -14.60
N ARG A 198 -15.15 3.63 -13.73
CA ARG A 198 -15.25 4.62 -12.65
C ARG A 198 -15.49 6.04 -13.18
N ALA A 199 -14.79 6.45 -14.24
CA ALA A 199 -14.99 7.76 -14.86
C ALA A 199 -16.39 7.88 -15.50
N GLY A 200 -16.90 6.81 -16.11
CA GLY A 200 -18.25 6.73 -16.65
C GLY A 200 -19.32 6.87 -15.56
N ALA A 201 -19.21 6.10 -14.47
CA ALA A 201 -20.12 6.18 -13.31
C ALA A 201 -20.15 7.58 -12.68
N LEU A 202 -18.99 8.24 -12.58
CA LEU A 202 -18.85 9.61 -12.06
C LEU A 202 -19.29 10.71 -13.05
N GLY A 203 -19.76 10.37 -14.26
CA GLY A 203 -20.11 11.34 -15.30
C GLY A 203 -18.91 12.14 -15.85
N LYS A 204 -17.67 11.66 -15.59
CA LYS A 204 -16.40 12.28 -16.01
C LYS A 204 -15.89 11.74 -17.35
N GLY A 205 -16.52 10.71 -17.90
CA GLY A 205 -16.21 10.09 -19.19
C GLY A 205 -17.41 9.29 -19.75
N PRO A 206 -17.23 8.57 -20.87
CA PRO A 206 -18.26 7.69 -21.40
C PRO A 206 -18.63 6.57 -20.42
N ALA A 207 -19.93 6.26 -20.30
CA ALA A 207 -20.37 5.07 -19.56
C ALA A 207 -19.97 3.81 -20.32
N VAL A 208 -19.21 2.93 -19.66
CA VAL A 208 -18.73 1.63 -20.19
C VAL A 208 -18.79 0.58 -19.09
N GLY A 209 -18.89 -0.70 -19.48
CA GLY A 209 -18.65 -1.84 -18.60
C GLY A 209 -17.19 -2.28 -18.61
N PHE A 210 -16.89 -3.40 -17.95
CA PHE A 210 -15.62 -4.10 -18.13
C PHE A 210 -15.51 -4.74 -19.52
N ARG A 211 -14.31 -5.17 -19.89
CA ARG A 211 -14.04 -5.83 -21.18
C ARG A 211 -14.54 -7.27 -21.13
N ASP A 212 -14.90 -7.81 -22.29
CA ASP A 212 -15.19 -9.24 -22.43
C ASP A 212 -13.96 -10.09 -22.03
N PRO A 213 -14.11 -11.34 -21.55
CA PRO A 213 -12.99 -12.17 -21.10
C PRO A 213 -11.88 -12.41 -22.15
N ASP A 214 -12.21 -12.38 -23.44
CA ASP A 214 -11.23 -12.49 -24.55
C ASP A 214 -10.43 -11.19 -24.81
N LYS A 215 -10.75 -10.10 -24.09
CA LYS A 215 -10.23 -8.75 -24.30
C LYS A 215 -9.81 -8.02 -23.01
N ALA A 216 -10.20 -8.51 -21.84
CA ALA A 216 -9.78 -7.96 -20.55
C ALA A 216 -8.26 -8.09 -20.40
N VAL A 217 -7.59 -7.00 -20.05
CA VAL A 217 -6.12 -6.91 -20.02
C VAL A 217 -5.67 -6.87 -18.58
N ASP A 218 -4.90 -7.87 -18.20
CA ASP A 218 -4.19 -7.83 -16.94
C ASP A 218 -3.03 -6.81 -17.00
N PHE A 219 -2.99 -5.89 -16.06
CA PHE A 219 -2.00 -4.82 -16.01
C PHE A 219 -0.62 -5.27 -15.50
N THR A 220 -0.56 -6.40 -14.79
CA THR A 220 0.61 -6.86 -14.03
C THR A 220 1.36 -8.03 -14.69
N THR A 221 0.70 -8.85 -15.51
CA THR A 221 1.35 -9.99 -16.21
C THR A 221 2.66 -9.58 -16.93
N GLY A 222 3.69 -10.43 -16.79
CA GLY A 222 5.04 -10.18 -17.31
C GLY A 222 5.86 -9.13 -16.55
N TYR A 223 5.31 -8.47 -15.53
CA TYR A 223 6.05 -7.60 -14.62
C TYR A 223 6.47 -8.29 -13.32
N ASN A 224 7.44 -7.66 -12.67
CA ASN A 224 7.99 -8.05 -11.39
C ASN A 224 7.74 -6.98 -10.31
N VAL A 225 7.89 -7.37 -9.05
CA VAL A 225 7.88 -6.51 -7.84
C VAL A 225 9.02 -6.87 -6.90
N ASN A 226 9.43 -5.90 -6.09
CA ASN A 226 10.28 -6.11 -4.92
C ASN A 226 9.40 -6.56 -3.74
N ALA A 227 9.38 -7.87 -3.46
CA ALA A 227 8.59 -8.46 -2.39
C ALA A 227 9.40 -8.61 -1.09
N ILE A 228 8.80 -8.28 0.05
CA ILE A 228 9.24 -8.65 1.41
C ILE A 228 8.21 -9.64 1.94
N ALA A 229 8.62 -10.90 2.15
CA ALA A 229 7.76 -11.94 2.70
C ALA A 229 8.28 -12.39 4.06
N VAL A 230 7.36 -12.60 5.01
CA VAL A 230 7.67 -12.96 6.40
C VAL A 230 6.75 -14.08 6.87
N ARG A 231 7.32 -15.21 7.28
CA ARG A 231 6.63 -16.19 8.13
C ARG A 231 6.73 -15.73 9.58
N VAL A 232 5.59 -15.61 10.24
CA VAL A 232 5.45 -15.13 11.62
C VAL A 232 4.61 -16.15 12.40
N PRO A 233 5.19 -16.82 13.42
CA PRO A 233 4.40 -17.67 14.30
C PRO A 233 3.27 -16.86 14.95
N ILE A 234 2.04 -17.37 14.96
CA ILE A 234 0.88 -16.73 15.60
C ILE A 234 1.19 -16.45 17.08
N LYS A 235 1.91 -17.36 17.74
CA LYS A 235 2.43 -17.21 19.11
C LYS A 235 3.37 -16.02 19.31
N PHE A 236 4.07 -15.56 18.27
CA PHE A 236 4.86 -14.32 18.32
C PHE A 236 3.95 -13.09 18.42
N LEU A 237 2.87 -13.05 17.65
CA LEU A 237 1.90 -11.95 17.64
C LEU A 237 1.05 -11.93 18.92
N GLN A 238 0.57 -13.10 19.35
CA GLN A 238 -0.19 -13.28 20.60
C GLN A 238 0.55 -12.77 21.83
N ASN A 239 1.83 -13.13 21.97
CA ASN A 239 2.57 -13.00 23.23
C ASN A 239 1.80 -13.65 24.40
N GLN A 240 1.24 -12.86 25.33
CA GLN A 240 0.45 -13.35 26.47
C GLN A 240 -1.07 -13.13 26.30
N SER A 241 -1.52 -12.55 25.19
CA SER A 241 -2.93 -12.14 25.00
C SER A 241 -3.89 -13.27 24.63
N GLY A 242 -3.39 -14.34 24.00
CA GLY A 242 -4.22 -15.39 23.39
C GLY A 242 -5.02 -14.98 22.15
N ALA A 243 -4.84 -13.76 21.62
CA ALA A 243 -5.62 -13.23 20.50
C ALA A 243 -5.57 -14.11 19.24
N THR A 244 -6.72 -14.30 18.58
CA THR A 244 -6.82 -14.99 17.29
C THR A 244 -7.08 -14.04 16.12
N THR A 245 -7.54 -12.82 16.40
CA THR A 245 -7.88 -11.81 15.40
C THR A 245 -6.83 -10.70 15.37
N PHE A 246 -6.37 -10.34 14.18
CA PHE A 246 -5.33 -9.34 13.95
C PHE A 246 -5.74 -8.36 12.83
N ASP A 247 -5.52 -7.07 13.05
CA ASP A 247 -5.62 -6.02 12.04
C ASP A 247 -4.22 -5.73 11.50
N VAL A 248 -4.00 -5.93 10.19
CA VAL A 248 -2.71 -5.75 9.52
C VAL A 248 -2.77 -4.62 8.50
N TRP A 249 -1.76 -3.76 8.48
CA TRP A 249 -1.53 -2.80 7.40
C TRP A 249 -0.03 -2.58 7.19
N GLN A 250 0.33 -1.94 6.09
CA GLN A 250 1.72 -1.67 5.73
C GLN A 250 1.97 -0.20 5.43
N THR A 251 3.18 0.28 5.73
CA THR A 251 3.63 1.65 5.41
C THR A 251 5.03 1.67 4.81
N ILE A 252 5.29 2.72 4.02
CA ILE A 252 6.65 3.16 3.67
C ILE A 252 6.90 4.54 4.27
N SER A 253 8.01 4.68 4.98
CA SER A 253 8.46 5.95 5.54
C SER A 253 9.88 6.30 5.08
N VAL A 254 10.11 7.52 4.61
CA VAL A 254 11.43 8.01 4.19
C VAL A 254 12.10 8.87 5.26
N ARG A 255 13.43 8.83 5.32
CA ARG A 255 14.22 9.66 6.24
C ARG A 255 14.30 11.11 5.76
N GLY A 256 13.60 12.02 6.44
CA GLY A 256 13.56 13.44 6.14
C GLY A 256 14.70 14.28 6.75
N LYS A 257 14.62 15.61 6.57
CA LYS A 257 15.53 16.58 7.19
C LYS A 257 15.50 16.43 8.73
N GLY A 258 16.67 16.54 9.37
CA GLY A 258 16.80 16.26 10.80
C GLY A 258 16.75 14.76 11.19
N GLY A 259 16.70 13.85 10.20
CA GLY A 259 16.85 12.41 10.43
C GLY A 259 15.61 11.68 10.96
N LYS A 260 14.51 12.40 11.22
CA LYS A 260 13.18 11.82 11.48
C LYS A 260 12.65 11.13 10.23
N TYR A 261 11.86 10.08 10.41
CA TYR A 261 11.13 9.43 9.32
C TYR A 261 9.77 10.07 9.12
N ARG A 262 9.28 10.12 7.87
CA ARG A 262 7.95 10.59 7.47
C ARG A 262 7.31 9.55 6.55
N GLN A 263 6.06 9.18 6.82
CA GLN A 263 5.28 8.31 5.95
C GLN A 263 5.09 8.93 4.56
N VAL A 264 5.22 8.11 3.52
CA VAL A 264 5.01 8.45 2.10
C VAL A 264 4.10 7.45 1.38
N GLU A 265 3.80 6.32 2.00
CA GLU A 265 2.83 5.34 1.53
C GLU A 265 2.20 4.60 2.70
N ARG A 266 0.94 4.21 2.53
CA ARG A 266 0.23 3.20 3.32
C ARG A 266 -0.66 2.39 2.38
N LEU A 267 -0.79 1.09 2.62
CA LEU A 267 -1.81 0.25 2.00
C LEU A 267 -2.27 -0.81 3.02
N ALA A 268 -3.53 -1.25 2.95
CA ALA A 268 -3.95 -2.47 3.65
C ALA A 268 -4.87 -3.35 2.79
N ARG A 269 -6.02 -2.84 2.35
CA ARG A 269 -6.87 -3.56 1.39
C ARG A 269 -6.62 -3.08 -0.04
N PRO A 270 -6.49 -4.00 -1.01
CA PRO A 270 -6.25 -3.64 -2.41
C PRO A 270 -7.45 -2.90 -3.02
N ALA A 271 -7.18 -1.94 -3.90
CA ALA A 271 -8.15 -1.14 -4.66
C ALA A 271 -9.19 -0.31 -3.86
N VAL A 272 -9.14 -0.32 -2.52
CA VAL A 272 -10.11 0.41 -1.68
C VAL A 272 -9.85 1.92 -1.70
N ASN A 273 -8.62 2.35 -1.43
CA ASN A 273 -8.30 3.79 -1.41
C ASN A 273 -8.24 4.32 -2.84
N GLU A 274 -7.59 3.57 -3.72
CA GLU A 274 -7.30 3.85 -5.12
C GLU A 274 -8.60 3.89 -5.96
N GLY A 275 -9.57 3.05 -5.59
CA GLY A 275 -10.88 2.97 -6.23
C GLY A 275 -11.88 4.02 -5.73
N LEU A 276 -11.96 4.26 -4.41
CA LEU A 276 -12.94 5.19 -3.84
C LEU A 276 -12.52 6.66 -3.94
N ILE A 277 -11.22 6.95 -3.84
CA ILE A 277 -10.67 8.31 -3.90
C ILE A 277 -10.18 8.61 -5.31
N VAL A 278 -10.48 9.80 -5.81
CA VAL A 278 -10.25 10.23 -7.19
C VAL A 278 -9.34 11.47 -7.24
N SER A 279 -9.32 12.26 -6.17
CA SER A 279 -8.48 13.44 -6.04
C SER A 279 -7.06 13.07 -5.57
N ASN A 280 -6.07 13.38 -6.40
CA ASN A 280 -4.64 13.19 -6.15
C ASN A 280 -4.20 13.69 -4.76
N ASP A 281 -4.60 14.90 -4.39
CA ASP A 281 -4.29 15.49 -3.07
C ASP A 281 -4.89 14.70 -1.89
N PHE A 282 -6.02 14.02 -2.08
CA PHE A 282 -6.66 13.19 -1.05
C PHE A 282 -5.98 11.82 -0.91
N LEU A 283 -5.55 11.20 -2.01
CA LEU A 283 -4.70 10.01 -1.98
C LEU A 283 -3.36 10.31 -1.29
N ASN A 284 -2.68 11.40 -1.68
CA ASN A 284 -1.46 11.86 -1.01
C ASN A 284 -1.66 12.13 0.49
N ALA A 285 -2.84 12.62 0.89
CA ALA A 285 -3.17 12.83 2.30
C ALA A 285 -3.32 11.50 3.04
N LEU A 286 -4.10 10.53 2.52
CA LEU A 286 -4.23 9.19 3.10
C LEU A 286 -2.88 8.48 3.22
N ASN A 287 -2.07 8.53 2.17
CA ASN A 287 -0.76 7.87 2.13
C ASN A 287 0.25 8.50 3.11
N SER A 288 -0.06 9.66 3.70
CA SER A 288 0.73 10.33 4.73
C SER A 288 0.32 10.05 6.18
N VAL A 289 -0.81 9.35 6.42
CA VAL A 289 -1.37 9.06 7.75
C VAL A 289 -1.59 7.56 7.99
N GLY A 290 -1.70 7.15 9.26
CA GLY A 290 -2.06 5.78 9.64
C GLY A 290 -3.58 5.58 9.76
N PRO A 291 -4.06 4.32 9.92
CA PRO A 291 -5.47 4.05 10.17
C PRO A 291 -5.96 4.60 11.53
N ASP A 292 -5.05 4.99 12.43
CA ASP A 292 -5.36 5.66 13.70
C ASP A 292 -5.92 7.07 13.48
N PHE A 293 -5.48 7.74 12.42
CA PHE A 293 -6.01 9.03 11.98
C PHE A 293 -7.43 8.88 11.43
N GLU A 294 -7.71 7.83 10.68
CA GLU A 294 -9.06 7.51 10.18
C GLU A 294 -9.99 7.13 11.33
N ALA A 295 -9.53 6.30 12.29
CA ALA A 295 -10.28 5.98 13.50
C ALA A 295 -10.62 7.23 14.31
N ALA A 296 -9.66 8.15 14.46
CA ALA A 296 -9.89 9.44 15.12
C ALA A 296 -10.87 10.33 14.33
N ALA A 297 -10.81 10.33 12.99
CA ALA A 297 -11.72 11.08 12.14
C ALA A 297 -13.16 10.57 12.20
N LEU A 298 -13.36 9.25 12.12
CA LEU A 298 -14.67 8.59 12.27
C LEU A 298 -15.26 8.82 13.66
N ALA A 299 -14.41 8.87 14.70
CA ALA A 299 -14.78 9.27 16.05
C ALA A 299 -14.97 10.79 16.24
N GLY A 300 -15.02 11.59 15.16
CA GLY A 300 -15.27 13.03 15.19
C GLY A 300 -14.15 13.89 15.78
N GLN A 301 -12.97 13.32 16.05
CA GLN A 301 -11.89 13.97 16.77
C GLN A 301 -11.17 15.00 15.88
N LYS A 302 -10.92 16.19 16.43
CA LYS A 302 -10.20 17.27 15.72
C LYS A 302 -8.70 17.20 16.04
N PRO A 303 -7.80 17.41 15.07
CA PRO A 303 -8.06 17.91 13.71
C PRO A 303 -8.49 16.84 12.69
N ALA A 304 -8.32 15.55 12.97
CA ALA A 304 -8.49 14.46 11.99
C ALA A 304 -9.81 14.52 11.21
N ALA A 305 -10.95 14.64 11.89
CA ALA A 305 -12.27 14.73 11.26
C ALA A 305 -12.44 15.94 10.30
N LYS A 306 -11.72 17.06 10.54
CA LYS A 306 -11.72 18.22 9.63
C LYS A 306 -10.93 17.94 8.34
N VAL A 307 -9.85 17.16 8.44
CA VAL A 307 -8.93 16.88 7.33
C VAL A 307 -9.41 15.71 6.49
N ALA A 308 -9.94 14.65 7.12
CA ALA A 308 -10.49 13.49 6.43
C ALA A 308 -11.90 13.72 5.88
N GLY A 309 -12.67 14.69 6.40
CA GLY A 309 -14.04 14.97 5.95
C GLY A 309 -14.20 15.11 4.42
N PRO A 310 -13.38 15.92 3.72
CA PRO A 310 -13.39 15.99 2.26
C PRO A 310 -13.09 14.65 1.55
N ILE A 311 -12.20 13.84 2.13
CA ILE A 311 -11.79 12.52 1.60
C ILE A 311 -12.94 11.52 1.71
N VAL A 312 -13.56 11.44 2.90
CA VAL A 312 -14.74 10.61 3.17
C VAL A 312 -15.93 11.04 2.31
N ASN A 313 -16.07 12.34 2.05
CA ASN A 313 -17.09 12.86 1.13
C ASN A 313 -16.85 12.47 -0.33
N GLU A 314 -15.59 12.40 -0.80
CA GLU A 314 -15.30 11.90 -2.15
C GLU A 314 -15.55 10.39 -2.26
N ALA A 315 -15.12 9.59 -1.27
CA ALA A 315 -15.47 8.18 -1.18
C ALA A 315 -16.99 7.96 -1.23
N ALA A 316 -17.76 8.76 -0.46
CA ALA A 316 -19.22 8.71 -0.49
C ALA A 316 -19.82 9.08 -1.86
N GLN A 317 -19.21 10.00 -2.61
CA GLN A 317 -19.64 10.34 -3.98
C GLN A 317 -19.35 9.19 -4.94
N THR A 318 -18.18 8.57 -4.87
CA THR A 318 -17.83 7.40 -5.70
C THR A 318 -18.74 6.21 -5.42
N LEU A 319 -19.02 5.92 -4.15
CA LEU A 319 -19.97 4.86 -3.75
C LEU A 319 -21.38 5.10 -4.30
N LYS A 320 -21.89 6.33 -4.23
CA LYS A 320 -23.20 6.68 -4.79
C LYS A 320 -23.24 6.59 -6.33
N ALA A 321 -22.15 7.00 -6.98
CA ALA A 321 -22.01 6.93 -8.44
C ALA A 321 -22.08 5.49 -8.98
N ILE A 322 -21.61 4.50 -8.20
CA ILE A 322 -21.72 3.07 -8.52
C ILE A 322 -22.99 2.40 -7.97
N GLY A 323 -24.03 3.18 -7.65
CA GLY A 323 -25.38 2.68 -7.37
C GLY A 323 -25.76 2.48 -5.89
N ASN A 324 -24.95 2.96 -4.93
CA ASN A 324 -25.30 2.85 -3.50
C ASN A 324 -26.25 3.98 -3.04
N ASP A 325 -27.26 3.64 -2.25
CA ASP A 325 -28.04 4.61 -1.49
C ASP A 325 -27.26 5.17 -0.28
N ASP A 326 -27.86 6.12 0.46
CA ASP A 326 -27.26 6.71 1.66
C ASP A 326 -26.96 5.70 2.77
N GLN A 327 -27.81 4.71 2.99
CA GLN A 327 -27.62 3.71 4.04
C GLN A 327 -26.45 2.77 3.68
N ARG A 328 -26.47 2.20 2.47
CA ARG A 328 -25.43 1.29 1.98
C ARG A 328 -24.08 2.02 1.86
N THR A 329 -24.07 3.27 1.41
CA THR A 329 -22.87 4.13 1.41
C THR A 329 -22.28 4.27 2.81
N ASN A 330 -23.10 4.59 3.82
CA ASN A 330 -22.64 4.73 5.20
C ASN A 330 -22.18 3.41 5.84
N THR A 331 -22.76 2.26 5.45
CA THR A 331 -22.28 0.93 5.85
C THR A 331 -20.93 0.62 5.23
N LEU A 332 -20.76 0.81 3.92
CA LEU A 332 -19.49 0.55 3.22
C LEU A 332 -18.35 1.42 3.75
N LEU A 333 -18.59 2.70 4.02
CA LEU A 333 -17.59 3.57 4.66
C LEU A 333 -17.15 3.06 6.04
N GLN A 334 -18.04 2.42 6.81
CA GLN A 334 -17.72 1.81 8.11
C GLN A 334 -17.12 0.40 8.03
N ALA A 335 -17.25 -0.27 6.88
CA ALA A 335 -16.56 -1.51 6.57
C ALA A 335 -15.11 -1.24 6.12
N PHE A 336 -14.94 -0.24 5.25
CA PHE A 336 -13.69 0.05 4.55
C PHE A 336 -12.80 1.12 5.20
N LEU A 337 -13.28 1.83 6.24
CA LEU A 337 -12.45 2.72 7.07
C LEU A 337 -12.59 2.37 8.56
N PRO A 338 -11.48 2.35 9.34
CA PRO A 338 -10.10 2.53 8.91
C PRO A 338 -9.59 1.42 7.98
N ASP A 339 -8.66 1.74 7.09
CA ASP A 339 -8.09 0.76 6.17
C ASP A 339 -7.07 -0.15 6.86
N VAL A 340 -7.51 -1.38 7.13
CA VAL A 340 -6.74 -2.52 7.65
C VAL A 340 -7.24 -3.80 6.98
N MET A 341 -6.35 -4.78 6.80
CA MET A 341 -6.69 -6.14 6.43
C MET A 341 -6.83 -6.97 7.71
N ARG A 342 -8.05 -7.41 8.04
CA ARG A 342 -8.31 -8.26 9.21
C ARG A 342 -8.14 -9.73 8.86
N ILE A 343 -7.44 -10.47 9.73
CA ILE A 343 -7.39 -11.93 9.73
C ILE A 343 -7.76 -12.46 11.12
N ASP A 344 -8.79 -13.30 11.20
CA ASP A 344 -9.05 -14.19 12.33
C ASP A 344 -8.60 -15.60 11.97
N THR A 345 -7.61 -16.10 12.72
CA THR A 345 -6.87 -17.33 12.42
C THR A 345 -7.58 -18.61 12.84
N THR A 346 -8.77 -18.53 13.45
CA THR A 346 -9.53 -19.72 13.89
C THR A 346 -10.04 -20.59 12.73
N ASP A 347 -10.04 -20.09 11.50
CA ASP A 347 -10.72 -20.65 10.34
C ASP A 347 -9.98 -20.26 9.04
N THR A 348 -10.38 -20.82 7.89
CA THR A 348 -9.63 -20.78 6.63
C THR A 348 -9.47 -19.37 6.05
N SER A 349 -8.23 -19.03 5.71
CA SER A 349 -7.88 -17.77 5.04
C SER A 349 -8.56 -17.63 3.68
N GLY A 350 -8.75 -16.39 3.26
CA GLY A 350 -9.24 -16.03 1.92
C GLY A 350 -10.06 -14.74 1.97
N TYR A 351 -9.77 -13.79 1.11
CA TYR A 351 -10.52 -12.55 1.00
C TYR A 351 -11.99 -12.88 0.70
N GLY A 352 -12.93 -12.22 1.37
CA GLY A 352 -14.36 -12.51 1.24
C GLY A 352 -14.88 -13.80 1.90
N ASN A 353 -14.04 -14.79 2.25
CA ASN A 353 -14.50 -16.09 2.81
C ASN A 353 -15.37 -15.96 4.07
N ALA A 354 -15.14 -14.91 4.87
CA ALA A 354 -16.10 -14.43 5.85
C ALA A 354 -16.07 -12.90 5.94
N LEU A 355 -17.22 -12.32 6.26
CA LEU A 355 -17.40 -10.90 6.56
C LEU A 355 -17.83 -10.74 8.04
N ASN A 356 -17.51 -9.61 8.65
CA ASN A 356 -18.08 -9.23 9.95
C ASN A 356 -19.46 -8.55 9.82
N SER A 357 -20.09 -8.16 10.93
CA SER A 357 -21.42 -7.52 10.97
C SER A 357 -21.51 -6.19 10.19
N LYS A 358 -20.37 -5.57 9.85
CA LYS A 358 -20.30 -4.37 9.00
C LYS A 358 -20.12 -4.68 7.51
N GLY A 359 -19.87 -5.93 7.14
CA GLY A 359 -19.57 -6.35 5.77
C GLY A 359 -18.09 -6.25 5.38
N SER A 360 -17.16 -6.07 6.33
CA SER A 360 -15.72 -6.10 6.04
C SER A 360 -15.21 -7.54 5.99
N PRO A 361 -14.35 -7.92 5.03
CA PRO A 361 -13.59 -9.17 5.07
C PRO A 361 -12.76 -9.32 6.35
N ILE A 362 -12.70 -10.56 6.88
CA ILE A 362 -12.01 -10.89 8.14
C ILE A 362 -11.09 -12.13 8.08
N ARG A 363 -10.83 -12.68 6.89
CA ARG A 363 -10.02 -13.90 6.67
C ARG A 363 -8.71 -13.63 5.93
N GLY A 364 -8.21 -12.39 5.96
CA GLY A 364 -6.98 -12.01 5.28
C GLY A 364 -7.09 -12.05 3.74
N ARG A 365 -6.01 -12.46 3.07
CA ARG A 365 -5.88 -12.60 1.61
C ARG A 365 -4.74 -13.57 1.25
N LEU A 366 -5.07 -14.66 0.54
CA LEU A 366 -4.16 -15.62 -0.13
C LEU A 366 -3.65 -15.06 -1.47
N LEU A 367 -2.63 -15.70 -2.06
CA LEU A 367 -1.97 -15.21 -3.29
C LEU A 367 -2.84 -15.26 -4.55
N LYS A 368 -3.96 -15.99 -4.55
CA LYS A 368 -4.88 -16.13 -5.70
C LYS A 368 -6.30 -15.67 -5.42
N ASP A 369 -6.52 -14.97 -4.31
CA ASP A 369 -7.85 -14.42 -4.04
C ASP A 369 -8.16 -13.31 -5.04
N ASP A 370 -9.30 -13.43 -5.72
CA ASP A 370 -9.79 -12.41 -6.64
C ASP A 370 -10.39 -11.23 -5.87
N VAL A 371 -9.48 -10.41 -5.33
CA VAL A 371 -9.82 -9.23 -4.56
C VAL A 371 -10.50 -8.15 -5.40
N VAL A 372 -10.36 -8.18 -6.72
CA VAL A 372 -11.00 -7.24 -7.65
C VAL A 372 -12.47 -7.62 -7.77
N ASP A 373 -12.77 -8.85 -8.19
CA ASP A 373 -14.13 -9.35 -8.35
C ASP A 373 -14.92 -9.29 -7.04
N ILE A 374 -14.30 -9.69 -5.92
CA ILE A 374 -14.91 -9.63 -4.59
C ILE A 374 -15.20 -8.18 -4.20
N THR A 375 -14.28 -7.24 -4.44
CA THR A 375 -14.49 -5.83 -4.07
C THR A 375 -15.50 -5.15 -4.99
N LEU A 376 -15.48 -5.42 -6.30
CA LEU A 376 -16.50 -4.95 -7.25
C LEU A 376 -17.90 -5.44 -6.85
N SER A 377 -18.03 -6.73 -6.55
CA SER A 377 -19.31 -7.34 -6.13
C SER A 377 -19.84 -6.71 -4.84
N VAL A 378 -18.99 -6.54 -3.82
CA VAL A 378 -19.38 -5.88 -2.55
C VAL A 378 -19.76 -4.41 -2.78
N LEU A 379 -18.92 -3.64 -3.47
CA LEU A 379 -19.15 -2.20 -3.66
C LEU A 379 -20.35 -1.88 -4.57
N THR A 380 -20.64 -2.71 -5.56
CA THR A 380 -21.74 -2.51 -6.54
C THR A 380 -23.03 -3.28 -6.22
N ASN A 381 -23.09 -3.98 -5.08
CA ASN A 381 -24.23 -4.83 -4.70
C ASN A 381 -24.49 -5.99 -5.69
N GLY A 382 -23.43 -6.56 -6.25
CA GLY A 382 -23.49 -7.62 -7.26
C GLY A 382 -23.87 -7.15 -8.66
N ALA A 383 -23.98 -5.85 -8.92
CA ALA A 383 -24.26 -5.32 -10.26
C ALA A 383 -23.04 -5.43 -11.21
N ILE A 384 -21.82 -5.44 -10.65
CA ILE A 384 -20.59 -5.85 -11.31
C ILE A 384 -19.97 -6.93 -10.45
N THR A 385 -19.91 -8.16 -10.96
CA THR A 385 -19.31 -9.30 -10.25
C THR A 385 -17.88 -9.60 -10.66
N THR A 386 -17.40 -9.03 -11.78
CA THR A 386 -16.06 -9.33 -12.32
C THR A 386 -15.47 -8.22 -13.17
N ASP A 387 -14.14 -8.14 -13.26
CA ASP A 387 -13.41 -7.41 -14.31
C ASP A 387 -13.03 -8.29 -15.53
N ASN A 388 -13.21 -9.60 -15.39
CA ASN A 388 -12.83 -10.71 -16.29
C ASN A 388 -11.31 -11.00 -16.41
N VAL A 389 -10.50 -10.61 -15.42
CA VAL A 389 -9.11 -11.04 -15.24
C VAL A 389 -9.04 -12.16 -14.19
N SER A 390 -7.99 -12.99 -14.20
CA SER A 390 -7.76 -14.01 -13.17
C SER A 390 -6.28 -14.44 -13.14
N TYR A 391 -5.82 -15.01 -12.01
CA TYR A 391 -4.43 -15.44 -11.85
C TYR A 391 -3.97 -16.46 -12.90
N GLU A 392 -4.82 -17.43 -13.22
CA GLU A 392 -4.61 -18.44 -14.26
C GLU A 392 -4.69 -17.87 -15.69
N GLY A 393 -5.39 -16.75 -15.87
CA GLY A 393 -5.71 -16.16 -17.16
C GLY A 393 -6.88 -16.84 -17.90
N THR A 394 -7.67 -16.04 -18.61
CA THR A 394 -8.80 -16.53 -19.41
C THR A 394 -8.31 -17.39 -20.60
N PRO A 395 -8.86 -18.60 -20.81
CA PRO A 395 -8.47 -19.46 -21.93
C PRO A 395 -8.61 -18.77 -23.29
N GLY A 396 -7.48 -18.60 -23.99
CA GLY A 396 -7.41 -17.95 -25.31
C GLY A 396 -7.08 -16.45 -25.27
N ASN A 397 -7.05 -15.82 -24.09
CA ASN A 397 -6.60 -14.43 -23.91
C ASN A 397 -5.09 -14.41 -23.57
N PRO A 398 -4.21 -13.90 -24.44
CA PRO A 398 -2.76 -13.83 -24.20
C PRO A 398 -2.34 -12.60 -23.37
N SER A 399 -3.28 -11.77 -22.93
CA SER A 399 -3.07 -10.56 -22.13
C SER A 399 -3.44 -10.78 -20.66
N GLN A 400 -3.40 -12.02 -20.17
CA GLN A 400 -3.66 -12.41 -18.79
C GLN A 400 -2.80 -13.61 -18.38
N GLY A 401 -2.69 -13.82 -17.06
CA GLY A 401 -2.16 -15.04 -16.47
C GLY A 401 -0.71 -14.93 -16.01
N HIS A 402 -0.40 -15.68 -14.95
CA HIS A 402 0.87 -15.64 -14.24
C HIS A 402 1.63 -16.97 -14.22
N SER A 403 2.93 -16.93 -13.91
CA SER A 403 3.71 -18.15 -13.72
C SER A 403 3.26 -18.93 -12.47
N PRO A 404 3.40 -20.27 -12.44
CA PRO A 404 3.02 -21.04 -11.26
C PRO A 404 3.71 -20.62 -9.95
N LEU A 405 2.89 -20.39 -8.92
CA LEU A 405 3.33 -20.19 -7.54
C LEU A 405 4.27 -21.32 -7.08
N GLN A 406 5.24 -20.95 -6.26
CA GLN A 406 6.24 -21.86 -5.71
C GLN A 406 5.63 -22.67 -4.55
N THR A 407 5.98 -23.95 -4.45
CA THR A 407 5.50 -24.83 -3.37
C THR A 407 6.17 -24.57 -2.02
N GLN A 408 7.22 -23.74 -1.98
CA GLN A 408 7.97 -23.37 -0.78
C GLN A 408 7.94 -21.87 -0.55
N PHE A 409 7.99 -21.46 0.73
CA PHE A 409 8.08 -20.06 1.14
C PHE A 409 9.22 -19.33 0.38
N PRO A 410 8.96 -18.17 -0.27
CA PRO A 410 7.85 -17.24 -0.03
C PRO A 410 6.55 -17.49 -0.83
N TYR A 411 6.40 -18.64 -1.49
CA TYR A 411 5.25 -19.05 -2.33
C TYR A 411 5.03 -18.23 -3.62
N LEU A 412 5.44 -16.96 -3.65
CA LEU A 412 5.48 -16.13 -4.86
C LEU A 412 6.31 -16.75 -5.99
N ALA A 413 5.78 -16.66 -7.23
CA ALA A 413 6.44 -17.10 -8.46
C ALA A 413 7.77 -16.39 -8.73
N LEU A 414 8.70 -17.08 -9.39
CA LEU A 414 10.03 -16.55 -9.71
C LEU A 414 9.93 -15.34 -10.66
N PRO A 415 10.83 -14.34 -10.56
CA PRO A 415 10.78 -13.16 -11.41
C PRO A 415 11.07 -13.48 -12.89
N ASN A 416 10.33 -12.77 -13.76
CA ASN A 416 10.51 -12.69 -15.21
C ASN A 416 11.89 -12.15 -15.62
#